data_AF-A0A8T5LUD0-F1
#
_entry.id   AF-A0A8T5LUD0-F1
#
_cell.length_a   1.000
_cell.length_b   1.000
_cell.length_c   1.000
_cell.angle_alpha   90.00
_cell.angle_beta   90.00
_cell.angle_gamma   90.00
#
_symmetry.space_group_name_H-M   'P 1'
#
loop_
_entity.id
_entity.type
_entity.pdbx_description
1 polymer ?
#
loop_
_entity_poly.entity_id
_entity_poly.type
_entity_poly.pdbx_seq_one_letter_code
_entity_poly.pdbx_strand_id
1 'polypeptide(L)'
;MKNGLRSSAHTVGESNLHLQFTPAYRRDIFYNKLVKELTIAYIVERAQQLKVFISAIDCGPDHIHLFVENWKNWSIKGLACELKKYSSRNMRKGHKFMFEDKLWGNKFWSAGYFHRTVGVVTKETVKKYVKESQKKHWNNKEVGTQKTIINYAS
;
A
#
# COMPACT_ATOMS: atom_id res chain seq x y z
N MET A 1 -5.82 27.94 14.16
CA MET A 1 -4.74 26.94 14.29
C MET A 1 -5.04 25.79 13.32
N LYS A 2 -4.37 25.75 12.15
CA LYS A 2 -4.64 24.76 11.08
C LYS A 2 -3.84 23.47 11.33
N ASN A 3 -4.29 22.61 12.24
CA ASN A 3 -3.59 21.37 12.57
C ASN A 3 -3.89 20.19 11.61
N GLY A 4 -4.51 20.40 10.45
CA GLY A 4 -4.75 19.35 9.43
C GLY A 4 -5.62 18.17 9.88
N LEU A 5 -6.21 18.23 11.08
CA LEU A 5 -7.03 17.16 11.65
C LEU A 5 -8.36 17.03 10.90
N ARG A 6 -8.87 15.80 10.78
CA ARG A 6 -10.14 15.53 10.10
C ARG A 6 -11.29 15.54 11.10
N SER A 7 -12.34 16.28 10.78
CA SER A 7 -13.58 16.32 11.56
C SER A 7 -14.69 15.48 10.93
N SER A 8 -15.48 14.80 11.74
CA SER A 8 -16.78 14.23 11.40
C SER A 8 -17.81 14.61 12.47
N ALA A 9 -19.07 14.20 12.30
CA ALA A 9 -20.17 14.60 13.19
C ALA A 9 -19.88 14.48 14.70
N HIS A 10 -19.09 13.48 15.11
CA HIS A 10 -18.81 13.20 16.52
C HIS A 10 -17.32 12.99 16.84
N THR A 11 -16.39 13.24 15.90
CA THR A 11 -14.97 12.99 16.15
C THR A 11 -14.09 14.00 15.43
N VAL A 12 -12.98 14.39 16.06
CA VAL A 12 -11.91 15.17 15.44
C VAL A 12 -10.60 14.45 15.71
N GLY A 13 -9.81 14.18 14.66
CA GLY A 13 -8.53 13.53 14.83
C GLY A 13 -7.91 13.07 13.52
N GLU A 14 -6.82 12.32 13.64
CA GLU A 14 -6.13 11.67 12.53
C GLU A 14 -6.01 10.17 12.80
N SER A 15 -6.00 9.38 11.73
CA SER A 15 -5.78 7.95 11.79
C SER A 15 -4.88 7.58 10.65
N ASN A 16 -3.59 7.37 10.96
CA ASN A 16 -2.54 7.13 9.98
C ASN A 16 -1.91 5.77 10.21
N LEU A 17 -1.75 5.00 9.13
CA LEU A 17 -1.30 3.61 9.19
C LEU A 17 -0.36 3.33 8.04
N HIS A 18 0.79 2.75 8.34
CA HIS A 18 1.60 2.08 7.35
C HIS A 18 1.19 0.63 7.26
N LEU A 19 0.88 0.18 6.05
CA LEU A 19 0.70 -1.22 5.72
C LEU A 19 1.78 -1.64 4.74
N GLN A 20 2.21 -2.90 4.85
CA GLN A 20 3.01 -3.53 3.82
C GLN A 20 2.48 -4.91 3.49
N PHE A 21 2.35 -5.16 2.19
CA PHE A 21 1.92 -6.45 1.63
C PHE A 21 3.05 -7.07 0.82
N THR A 22 3.22 -8.38 0.97
CA THR A 22 4.22 -9.17 0.26
C THR A 22 3.50 -10.21 -0.60
N PRO A 23 3.82 -10.35 -1.90
CA PRO A 23 3.31 -11.40 -2.77
C PRO A 23 3.53 -12.79 -2.16
N ALA A 24 2.73 -13.76 -2.61
CA ALA A 24 2.93 -15.14 -2.19
C ALA A 24 4.36 -15.60 -2.51
N TYR A 25 4.95 -16.36 -1.59
CA TYR A 25 6.32 -16.88 -1.72
C TYR A 25 7.40 -15.79 -1.86
N ARG A 26 7.07 -14.52 -1.56
CA ARG A 26 7.97 -13.37 -1.67
C ARG A 26 8.65 -13.26 -3.04
N ARG A 27 7.88 -13.53 -4.09
CA ARG A 27 8.37 -13.39 -5.47
C ARG A 27 8.34 -11.93 -5.92
N ASP A 28 9.31 -11.61 -6.76
CA ASP A 28 9.59 -10.30 -7.33
C ASP A 28 8.67 -9.97 -8.53
N ILE A 29 7.36 -10.18 -8.36
CA ILE A 29 6.36 -9.99 -9.43
C ILE A 29 6.22 -8.51 -9.85
N PHE A 30 6.64 -7.57 -8.99
CA PHE A 30 6.52 -6.14 -9.26
C PHE A 30 7.68 -5.57 -10.07
N TYR A 31 8.64 -6.40 -10.51
CA TYR A 31 9.51 -6.03 -11.64
C TYR A 31 8.70 -5.82 -12.91
N ASN A 32 7.65 -6.62 -13.13
CA ASN A 32 6.72 -6.38 -14.21
C ASN A 32 5.92 -5.10 -13.90
N LYS A 33 6.15 -4.07 -14.72
CA LYS A 33 5.53 -2.75 -14.56
C LYS A 33 4.00 -2.82 -14.60
N LEU A 34 3.44 -3.62 -15.50
CA LEU A 34 1.99 -3.74 -15.66
C LEU A 34 1.36 -4.45 -14.46
N VAL A 35 1.98 -5.52 -13.95
CA VAL A 35 1.53 -6.22 -12.72
C VAL A 35 1.51 -5.25 -11.55
N LYS A 36 2.56 -4.43 -11.40
CA LYS A 36 2.66 -3.41 -10.36
C LYS A 36 1.55 -2.35 -10.49
N GLU A 37 1.38 -1.76 -11.66
CA GLU A 37 0.39 -0.70 -11.91
C GLU A 37 -1.05 -1.21 -11.70
N LEU A 38 -1.40 -2.39 -12.22
CA LEU A 38 -2.72 -2.99 -12.03
C LEU A 38 -2.99 -3.35 -10.56
N THR A 39 -1.98 -3.90 -9.86
CA THR A 39 -2.11 -4.21 -8.43
C THR A 39 -2.40 -2.95 -7.62
N ILE A 40 -1.67 -1.87 -7.90
CA ILE A 40 -1.86 -0.57 -7.26
C ILE A 40 -3.26 -0.02 -7.57
N ALA A 41 -3.70 -0.09 -8.83
CA ALA A 41 -5.02 0.37 -9.24
C ALA A 41 -6.14 -0.34 -8.46
N TYR A 42 -6.10 -1.67 -8.33
CA TYR A 42 -7.11 -2.40 -7.56
C TYR A 42 -7.07 -2.11 -6.06
N ILE A 43 -5.89 -1.85 -5.49
CA ILE A 43 -5.76 -1.44 -4.08
C ILE A 43 -6.41 -0.06 -3.88
N VAL A 44 -6.13 0.90 -4.77
CA VAL A 44 -6.69 2.26 -4.71
C VAL A 44 -8.21 2.24 -4.91
N GLU A 45 -8.68 1.50 -5.90
CA GLU A 45 -10.12 1.30 -6.15
C GLU A 45 -10.83 0.78 -4.90
N ARG A 46 -10.26 -0.28 -4.27
CA ARG A 46 -10.87 -0.82 -3.05
C ARG A 46 -10.84 0.18 -1.90
N ALA A 47 -9.74 0.91 -1.70
CA ALA A 47 -9.65 1.92 -0.65
C ALA A 47 -10.72 3.01 -0.83
N GLN A 48 -10.96 3.48 -2.05
CA GLN A 48 -12.02 4.44 -2.38
C GLN A 48 -13.41 3.90 -2.01
N GLN A 49 -13.72 2.64 -2.37
CA GLN A 49 -14.98 1.99 -1.98
C GLN A 49 -15.15 1.89 -0.46
N LEU A 50 -14.06 1.72 0.29
CA LEU A 50 -14.04 1.64 1.75
C LEU A 50 -14.02 3.04 2.42
N LYS A 51 -13.99 4.13 1.65
CA LYS A 51 -13.85 5.53 2.10
C LYS A 51 -12.56 5.77 2.92
N VAL A 52 -11.49 5.06 2.55
CA VAL A 52 -10.15 5.15 3.11
C VAL A 52 -9.24 5.83 2.08
N PHE A 53 -8.32 6.69 2.53
CA PHE A 53 -7.40 7.37 1.63
C PHE A 53 -6.03 6.68 1.63
N ILE A 54 -5.44 6.53 0.46
CA ILE A 54 -4.04 6.11 0.32
C ILE A 54 -3.25 7.32 -0.16
N SER A 55 -2.50 7.93 0.75
CA SER A 55 -1.78 9.18 0.45
C SER A 55 -0.42 8.94 -0.17
N ALA A 56 0.15 7.75 0.03
CA ALA A 56 1.38 7.34 -0.66
C ALA A 56 1.40 5.82 -0.87
N ILE A 57 1.96 5.42 -2.00
CA ILE A 57 2.26 4.03 -2.33
C ILE A 57 3.70 3.97 -2.77
N ASP A 58 4.43 3.02 -2.20
CA ASP A 58 5.79 2.70 -2.58
C ASP A 58 5.90 1.19 -2.81
N CYS A 59 6.69 0.79 -3.79
CA CYS A 59 6.71 -0.59 -4.25
C CYS A 59 8.15 -1.04 -4.53
N GLY A 60 8.61 -2.00 -3.73
CA GLY A 60 9.81 -2.76 -4.03
C GLY A 60 9.51 -3.90 -5.02
N PRO A 61 10.52 -4.66 -5.45
CA PRO A 61 10.31 -5.77 -6.40
C PRO A 61 9.35 -6.85 -5.89
N ASP A 62 9.37 -7.11 -4.57
CA ASP A 62 8.68 -8.20 -3.88
C ASP A 62 7.73 -7.72 -2.76
N HIS A 63 7.38 -6.43 -2.71
CA HIS A 63 6.45 -5.91 -1.69
C HIS A 63 5.88 -4.54 -2.06
N ILE A 64 4.73 -4.20 -1.48
CA ILE A 64 4.10 -2.87 -1.57
C ILE A 64 3.93 -2.30 -0.17
N HIS A 65 4.30 -1.03 -0.01
CA HIS A 65 4.01 -0.20 1.14
C HIS A 65 2.87 0.78 0.82
N LEU A 66 1.93 0.91 1.76
CA LEU A 66 0.79 1.81 1.67
C LEU A 66 0.81 2.74 2.89
N PHE A 67 0.72 4.03 2.63
CA PHE A 67 0.43 5.02 3.66
C PHE A 67 -1.06 5.35 3.62
N VAL A 68 -1.76 4.97 4.69
CA VAL A 68 -3.22 4.92 4.74
C VAL A 68 -3.74 5.91 5.77
N GLU A 69 -4.73 6.71 5.37
CA GLU A 69 -5.41 7.68 6.21
C GLU A 69 -6.92 7.38 6.33
N ASN A 70 -7.57 7.96 7.33
CA ASN A 70 -9.01 7.87 7.55
C ASN A 70 -9.52 6.42 7.72
N TRP A 71 -8.70 5.57 8.33
CA TRP A 71 -9.03 4.15 8.54
C TRP A 71 -9.77 3.89 9.86
N LYS A 72 -10.12 4.92 10.64
CA LYS A 72 -10.75 4.81 11.98
C LYS A 72 -12.00 3.92 12.08
N ASN A 73 -12.73 3.73 10.99
CA ASN A 73 -13.94 2.90 10.94
C ASN A 73 -13.64 1.41 10.65
N TRP A 74 -12.37 1.05 10.53
CA TRP A 74 -11.91 -0.29 10.19
C TRP A 74 -10.93 -0.78 11.24
N SER A 75 -11.00 -2.07 11.59
CA SER A 75 -9.87 -2.72 12.26
C SER A 75 -8.70 -2.87 11.28
N ILE A 76 -7.46 -2.81 11.79
CA ILE A 76 -6.25 -2.99 10.97
C ILE A 76 -6.32 -4.29 10.16
N LYS A 77 -6.72 -5.40 10.82
CA LYS A 77 -6.92 -6.71 10.17
C LYS A 77 -8.00 -6.67 9.10
N GLY A 78 -9.13 -6.03 9.38
CA GLY A 78 -10.25 -5.91 8.44
C GLY A 78 -9.82 -5.18 7.18
N LEU A 79 -9.18 -4.03 7.34
CA LEU A 79 -8.71 -3.22 6.22
C LEU A 79 -7.66 -3.96 5.37
N ALA A 80 -6.65 -4.55 6.01
CA ALA A 80 -5.64 -5.33 5.30
C ALA A 80 -6.26 -6.53 4.54
N CYS A 81 -7.23 -7.21 5.15
CA CYS A 81 -7.97 -8.29 4.48
C CYS A 81 -8.72 -7.79 3.25
N GLU A 82 -9.47 -6.70 3.35
CA GLU A 82 -10.27 -6.18 2.24
C GLU A 82 -9.42 -5.76 1.06
N LEU A 83 -8.35 -4.99 1.31
CA LEU A 83 -7.41 -4.56 0.26
C LEU A 83 -6.74 -5.75 -0.41
N LYS A 84 -6.25 -6.73 0.36
CA LYS A 84 -5.58 -7.92 -0.17
C LYS A 84 -6.54 -8.86 -0.92
N LYS A 85 -7.75 -9.08 -0.39
CA LYS A 85 -8.74 -9.98 -1.01
C LYS A 85 -9.20 -9.44 -2.35
N TYR A 86 -9.55 -8.15 -2.40
CA TYR A 86 -10.04 -7.50 -3.62
C TYR A 86 -8.98 -7.50 -4.73
N SER A 87 -7.79 -6.99 -4.43
CA SER A 87 -6.66 -6.97 -5.38
C SER A 87 -6.27 -8.38 -5.84
N SER A 88 -6.15 -9.35 -4.94
CA SER A 88 -5.86 -10.76 -5.28
C SER A 88 -6.90 -11.35 -6.23
N ARG A 89 -8.20 -11.11 -5.97
CA ARG A 89 -9.28 -11.63 -6.80
C ARG A 89 -9.21 -11.07 -8.21
N ASN A 90 -9.06 -9.75 -8.36
CA ASN A 90 -9.04 -9.12 -9.68
C ASN A 90 -7.76 -9.44 -10.46
N MET A 91 -6.59 -9.42 -9.81
CA MET A 91 -5.33 -9.82 -10.46
C MET A 91 -5.38 -11.27 -10.96
N ARG A 92 -5.86 -12.22 -10.15
CA ARG A 92 -5.97 -13.62 -10.56
C ARG A 92 -7.07 -13.88 -11.60
N LYS A 93 -8.13 -13.08 -11.62
CA LYS A 93 -9.23 -13.26 -12.59
C LYS A 93 -8.86 -12.70 -13.97
N GLY A 94 -8.24 -11.52 -14.02
CA GLY A 94 -7.97 -10.83 -15.29
C GLY A 94 -6.55 -11.01 -15.83
N HIS A 95 -5.56 -11.26 -14.97
CA HIS A 95 -4.14 -11.02 -15.31
C HIS A 95 -3.20 -12.12 -14.85
N LYS A 96 -3.73 -13.31 -14.51
CA LYS A 96 -2.94 -14.42 -13.95
C LYS A 96 -1.74 -14.80 -14.82
N PHE A 97 -1.92 -14.81 -16.14
CA PHE A 97 -0.89 -15.13 -17.12
C PHE A 97 0.38 -14.26 -17.00
N MET A 98 0.29 -13.07 -16.40
CA MET A 98 1.43 -12.16 -16.26
C MET A 98 2.39 -12.55 -15.12
N PHE A 99 2.00 -13.47 -14.23
CA PHE A 99 2.76 -13.82 -13.03
C PHE A 99 2.65 -15.31 -12.64
N GLU A 100 2.10 -16.16 -13.51
CA GLU A 100 1.89 -17.58 -13.23
C GLU A 100 3.18 -18.41 -13.20
N ASP A 101 4.24 -17.91 -13.85
CA ASP A 101 5.60 -18.46 -13.76
C ASP A 101 6.20 -18.29 -12.36
N LYS A 102 5.83 -17.21 -11.66
CA LYS A 102 6.32 -16.88 -10.32
C LYS A 102 5.38 -17.36 -9.21
N LEU A 103 4.07 -17.23 -9.39
CA LEU A 103 3.07 -17.55 -8.38
C LEU A 103 2.22 -18.76 -8.80
N TRP A 104 2.33 -19.84 -8.04
CA TRP A 104 1.53 -21.04 -8.24
C TRP A 104 0.37 -21.17 -7.24
N GLY A 105 -0.62 -21.97 -7.64
CA GLY A 105 -1.84 -22.21 -6.88
C GLY A 105 -2.77 -20.98 -6.88
N ASN A 106 -3.64 -20.91 -5.87
CA ASN A 106 -4.66 -19.87 -5.77
C ASN A 106 -4.27 -18.72 -4.83
N LYS A 107 -2.99 -18.30 -4.85
CA LYS A 107 -2.42 -17.30 -3.93
C LYS A 107 -1.74 -16.16 -4.69
N PHE A 108 -2.13 -14.92 -4.38
CA PHE A 108 -1.47 -13.72 -4.90
C PHE A 108 -0.61 -13.04 -3.82
N TRP A 109 -1.15 -12.91 -2.61
CA TRP A 109 -0.44 -12.39 -1.44
C TRP A 109 -0.01 -13.51 -0.49
N SER A 110 1.05 -13.27 0.27
CA SER A 110 1.35 -14.02 1.49
C SER A 110 0.21 -13.87 2.52
N ALA A 111 0.12 -14.76 3.52
CA ALA A 111 -0.93 -14.67 4.53
C ALA A 111 -0.77 -13.42 5.43
N GLY A 112 0.46 -13.15 5.85
CA GLY A 112 0.79 -12.03 6.74
C GLY A 112 0.75 -10.66 6.07
N TYR A 113 0.86 -9.62 6.89
CA TYR A 113 1.06 -8.24 6.49
C TYR A 113 1.78 -7.53 7.63
N PHE A 114 2.55 -6.50 7.32
CA PHE A 114 3.13 -5.64 8.33
C PHE A 114 2.22 -4.42 8.53
N HIS A 115 2.12 -3.94 9.77
CA HIS A 115 1.43 -2.71 10.09
C HIS A 115 2.19 -1.90 11.12
N ARG A 116 2.09 -0.57 11.02
CA ARG A 116 2.62 0.36 12.01
C ARG A 116 1.74 1.59 12.06
N THR A 117 1.26 1.94 13.25
CA THR A 117 0.58 3.23 13.46
C THR A 117 1.59 4.36 13.31
N VAL A 118 1.14 5.45 12.69
CA VAL A 118 1.94 6.65 12.51
C VAL A 118 1.26 7.78 13.26
N GLY A 119 2.01 8.48 14.11
CA GLY A 119 1.53 9.68 14.82
C GLY A 119 1.39 10.88 13.88
N VAL A 120 1.48 12.09 14.44
CA VAL A 120 1.31 13.36 13.70
C VAL A 120 2.09 13.39 12.39
N VAL A 121 1.35 13.56 11.30
CA VAL A 121 1.89 13.52 9.95
C VAL A 121 2.01 14.93 9.42
N THR A 122 3.23 15.46 9.39
CA THR A 122 3.54 16.64 8.57
C THR A 122 3.94 16.19 7.16
N LYS A 123 3.90 17.09 6.18
CA LYS A 123 4.33 16.79 4.80
C LYS A 123 5.77 16.27 4.76
N GLU A 124 6.63 16.76 5.65
CA GLU A 124 8.02 16.36 5.83
C GLU A 124 8.12 14.94 6.39
N THR A 125 7.28 14.60 7.36
CA THR A 125 7.21 13.24 7.94
C THR A 125 6.83 12.21 6.88
N VAL A 126 5.90 12.51 5.98
CA VAL A 126 5.51 11.61 4.87
C VAL A 126 6.67 11.42 3.90
N LYS A 127 7.32 12.50 3.48
CA LYS A 127 8.46 12.43 2.55
C LYS A 127 9.60 11.60 3.14
N LYS A 128 9.93 11.82 4.42
CA LYS A 128 10.92 11.03 5.14
C LYS A 128 10.51 9.56 5.22
N TYR A 129 9.22 9.31 5.43
CA TYR A 129 8.67 7.96 5.52
C TYR A 129 8.86 7.13 4.24
N VAL A 130 8.48 7.69 3.09
CA VAL A 130 8.64 7.06 1.78
C VAL A 130 10.13 6.82 1.46
N LYS A 131 11.00 7.73 1.89
CA LYS A 131 12.45 7.56 1.72
C LYS A 131 13.03 6.45 2.61
N GLU A 132 12.44 6.21 3.78
CA GLU A 132 12.94 5.26 4.77
C GLU A 132 12.30 3.86 4.69
N SER A 133 11.11 3.72 4.09
CA SER A 133 10.42 2.42 3.94
C SER A 133 11.30 1.35 3.29
N GLN A 134 12.07 1.73 2.26
CA GLN A 134 12.95 0.81 1.54
C GLN A 134 14.29 0.55 2.22
N LYS A 135 14.79 1.48 3.07
CA LYS A 135 16.10 1.35 3.71
C LYS A 135 16.20 0.17 4.66
N LYS A 136 15.07 -0.24 5.26
CA LYS A 136 15.03 -1.41 6.17
C LYS A 136 15.17 -2.75 5.45
N HIS A 137 15.05 -2.79 4.13
CA HIS A 137 15.00 -4.03 3.35
C HIS A 137 16.12 -4.17 2.31
N TRP A 138 16.95 -3.15 2.07
CA TRP A 138 17.99 -3.19 1.04
C TRP A 138 19.31 -2.55 1.47
N ASN A 139 20.41 -3.32 1.37
CA ASN A 139 21.78 -2.78 1.34
C ASN A 139 22.22 -2.73 -0.13
N ASN A 140 22.29 -1.51 -0.68
CA ASN A 140 22.97 -1.12 -1.92
C ASN A 140 22.75 -1.97 -3.19
N LYS A 141 21.97 -1.40 -4.12
CA LYS A 141 22.08 -1.54 -5.58
C LYS A 141 21.11 -0.57 -6.24
N GLU A 142 21.58 0.03 -7.33
CA GLU A 142 21.06 1.21 -8.02
C GLU A 142 19.56 1.14 -8.28
N VAL A 143 18.81 2.01 -7.60
CA VAL A 143 17.36 2.10 -7.72
C VAL A 143 17.06 3.10 -8.83
N GLY A 144 16.54 2.58 -9.95
CA GLY A 144 15.94 3.42 -11.00
C GLY A 144 14.95 4.41 -10.41
N THR A 145 14.94 5.62 -10.98
CA THR A 145 14.36 6.85 -10.42
C THR A 145 13.02 6.63 -9.71
N GLN A 146 13.00 7.01 -8.43
CA GLN A 146 11.85 7.02 -7.54
C GLN A 146 10.64 7.67 -8.22
N LYS A 147 9.54 6.94 -8.38
CA LYS A 147 8.26 7.51 -8.80
C LYS A 147 7.26 7.36 -7.67
N THR A 148 7.07 8.42 -6.91
CA THR A 148 5.86 8.61 -6.11
C THR A 148 4.70 8.73 -7.10
N ILE A 149 3.84 7.72 -7.18
CA ILE A 149 2.76 7.67 -8.20
C ILE A 149 1.63 8.68 -7.89
N ILE A 150 1.65 9.30 -6.71
CA ILE A 150 0.70 10.32 -6.28
C ILE A 150 1.43 11.47 -5.59
N ASN A 151 1.39 12.65 -6.21
CA ASN A 151 1.98 13.87 -5.67
C ASN A 151 1.26 14.29 -4.39
N TYR A 152 2.05 14.59 -3.35
CA TYR A 152 1.57 15.08 -2.06
C TYR A 152 1.27 16.59 -2.12
N ALA A 153 0.39 17.02 -3.02
CA ALA A 153 -0.14 18.39 -3.05
C ALA A 153 -1.21 18.53 -4.13
N SER A 154 -2.44 18.76 -3.71
CA SER A 154 -3.14 20.01 -4.00
C SER A 154 -3.82 20.45 -2.72
#